data_AF-A0A921HPI7-F1
#
_entry.id   AF-A0A921HPI7-F1
#
_cell.length_a   1.000
_cell.length_b   1.000
_cell.length_c   1.000
_cell.angle_alpha   90.00
_cell.angle_beta   90.00
_cell.angle_gamma   90.00
#
_symmetry.space_group_name_H-M   'P 1'
#
loop_
_entity.id
_entity.type
_entity.pdbx_description
1 polymer ?
#
loop_
_entity_poly.entity_id
_entity_poly.type
_entity_poly.pdbx_seq_one_letter_code
_entity_poly.pdbx_strand_id
1 'polypeptide(L)'
;MRKKWGLVVMIAVFFVGGCSQVKHHPQKKPQVIKKSTEQTLNFTKGIPDQLQNTYYQYSKSNRSDESDQLSELTIKDNEILLNDLASGQETDELSDVSYRHLKNNTYVLYNGNLFQKIRLLDNQDLELFDSNDDYQTALKTLDKELYHSGSLPVDLRLSPKDLDNKYYVNSLDFHDYISFNTGYRNSYEAIVQSDGSLQFPRYFHPEILIKSGKYVLKTFNLNDITAEHEVTFSKISATCLKDDLTNQLYYLAENPKEQALKKMGIADSITEYHQSKDNKEKSKTYDFADDQDDDYYDTYDDFDLNEGD
;
A
#
# COMPACT_ATOMS: atom_id res chain seq x y z
N MET A 1 -36.02 -36.66 -46.65
CA MET A 1 -36.96 -35.89 -47.49
C MET A 1 -36.20 -34.85 -48.30
N ARG A 2 -36.66 -34.61 -49.53
CA ARG A 2 -36.06 -33.89 -50.67
C ARG A 2 -35.70 -32.41 -50.34
N LYS A 3 -34.47 -31.94 -50.59
CA LYS A 3 -33.90 -31.28 -51.81
C LYS A 3 -34.63 -30.01 -52.31
N LYS A 4 -33.89 -28.88 -52.36
CA LYS A 4 -33.45 -28.09 -53.56
C LYS A 4 -33.14 -26.63 -53.13
N TRP A 5 -31.93 -26.10 -53.22
CA TRP A 5 -31.07 -25.73 -54.38
C TRP A 5 -31.54 -24.47 -55.13
N GLY A 6 -30.61 -23.54 -55.35
CA GLY A 6 -30.77 -22.37 -56.22
C GLY A 6 -29.50 -21.56 -56.47
N LEU A 7 -28.44 -22.20 -56.97
CA LEU A 7 -27.29 -21.56 -57.63
C LEU A 7 -27.17 -22.12 -59.04
N VAL A 8 -27.24 -21.27 -60.08
CA VAL A 8 -26.90 -21.49 -61.50
C VAL A 8 -26.71 -20.08 -62.11
N VAL A 9 -25.51 -19.55 -62.37
CA VAL A 9 -24.54 -19.79 -63.46
C VAL A 9 -25.12 -19.62 -64.88
N MET A 10 -24.60 -18.65 -65.65
CA MET A 10 -24.53 -18.73 -67.11
C MET A 10 -23.25 -18.03 -67.60
N ILE A 11 -22.30 -18.83 -68.06
CA ILE A 11 -21.17 -18.48 -68.93
C ILE A 11 -21.39 -19.24 -70.24
N ALA A 12 -21.27 -18.56 -71.39
CA ALA A 12 -20.82 -19.04 -72.70
C ALA A 12 -20.95 -17.86 -73.69
N VAL A 13 -19.90 -17.15 -74.11
CA VAL A 13 -18.83 -17.50 -75.09
C VAL A 13 -19.38 -17.76 -76.51
N PHE A 14 -18.98 -16.95 -77.51
CA PHE A 14 -18.09 -17.33 -78.64
C PHE A 14 -17.92 -16.12 -79.62
N PHE A 15 -16.71 -15.54 -79.77
CA PHE A 15 -15.72 -15.69 -80.88
C PHE A 15 -16.13 -14.92 -82.18
N VAL A 16 -15.29 -14.22 -82.96
CA VAL A 16 -13.92 -14.44 -83.48
C VAL A 16 -13.36 -13.09 -83.99
N GLY A 17 -12.03 -12.89 -83.92
CA GLY A 17 -11.29 -12.36 -85.07
C GLY A 17 -10.38 -11.14 -84.85
N GLY A 18 -9.07 -11.33 -85.06
CA GLY A 18 -8.19 -10.24 -85.51
C GLY A 18 -6.79 -10.24 -84.92
N CYS A 19 -5.87 -10.98 -85.54
CA CYS A 19 -4.42 -10.89 -85.32
C CYS A 19 -3.88 -9.46 -85.52
N SER A 20 -3.06 -8.97 -84.59
CA SER A 20 -1.78 -8.34 -84.92
C SER A 20 -0.88 -8.28 -83.69
N GLN A 21 0.23 -9.01 -83.75
CA GLN A 21 1.35 -8.89 -82.84
C GLN A 21 2.00 -7.51 -83.03
N VAL A 22 1.76 -6.58 -82.11
CA VAL A 22 2.59 -5.39 -81.96
C VAL A 22 3.47 -5.62 -80.73
N LYS A 23 4.79 -5.70 -80.96
CA LYS A 23 5.81 -5.72 -79.91
C LYS A 23 5.80 -4.37 -79.18
N HIS A 24 4.99 -4.24 -78.14
CA HIS A 24 5.16 -3.17 -77.16
C HIS A 24 6.20 -3.60 -76.14
N HIS A 25 7.39 -2.99 -76.21
CA HIS A 25 8.28 -2.94 -75.07
C HIS A 25 7.51 -2.35 -73.88
N PRO A 26 7.47 -3.02 -72.71
CA PRO A 26 6.90 -2.40 -71.52
C PRO A 26 7.81 -1.23 -71.12
N GLN A 27 7.36 0.00 -71.37
CA GLN A 27 7.89 1.16 -70.67
C GLN A 27 7.66 0.90 -69.17
N LYS A 28 8.75 0.74 -68.42
CA LYS A 28 8.73 0.77 -66.95
C LYS A 28 8.01 2.05 -66.55
N LYS A 29 6.80 1.94 -65.99
CA LYS A 29 6.20 3.04 -65.24
C LYS A 29 7.22 3.48 -64.18
N PRO A 30 7.48 4.78 -63.99
CA PRO A 30 8.25 5.22 -62.85
C PRO A 30 7.61 4.61 -61.61
N GLN A 31 8.38 3.84 -60.85
CA GLN A 31 7.97 3.51 -59.49
C GLN A 31 7.79 4.85 -58.78
N VAL A 32 6.54 5.23 -58.54
CA VAL A 32 6.22 6.22 -57.54
C VAL A 32 6.68 5.59 -56.23
N ILE A 33 7.91 5.89 -55.85
CA ILE A 33 8.37 5.69 -54.48
C ILE A 33 7.42 6.57 -53.67
N LYS A 34 6.40 5.96 -53.07
CA LYS A 34 5.68 6.58 -51.96
C LYS A 34 6.78 6.86 -50.94
N LYS A 35 7.26 8.10 -50.87
CA LYS A 35 8.00 8.55 -49.70
C LYS A 35 7.13 8.17 -48.52
N SER A 36 7.60 7.23 -47.71
CA SER A 36 7.07 7.02 -46.38
C SER A 36 7.27 8.34 -45.67
N THR A 37 6.26 9.20 -45.69
CA THR A 37 6.17 10.30 -44.73
C THR A 37 6.01 9.61 -43.40
N GLU A 38 7.11 9.46 -42.66
CA GLU A 38 7.07 9.21 -41.23
C GLU A 38 6.13 10.26 -40.64
N GLN A 39 4.95 9.82 -40.22
CA GLN A 39 4.01 10.69 -39.55
C GLN A 39 4.58 10.96 -38.16
N THR A 40 5.17 12.13 -37.98
CA THR A 40 5.57 12.61 -36.66
C THR A 40 4.31 12.76 -35.82
N LEU A 41 4.23 12.01 -34.71
CA LEU A 41 3.11 12.12 -33.78
C LEU A 41 3.34 13.40 -32.97
N ASN A 42 2.48 14.40 -33.13
CA ASN A 42 2.58 15.65 -32.39
C ASN A 42 1.85 15.53 -31.05
N PHE A 43 2.60 15.72 -29.96
CA PHE A 43 2.07 15.85 -28.61
C PHE A 43 2.11 17.32 -28.17
N THR A 44 1.11 17.72 -27.41
CA THR A 44 1.02 19.04 -26.76
C THR A 44 1.57 18.91 -25.36
N LYS A 45 2.45 19.82 -24.94
CA LYS A 45 3.03 19.78 -23.60
C LYS A 45 1.94 20.00 -22.53
N GLY A 46 2.03 19.25 -21.43
CA GLY A 46 1.12 19.30 -20.29
C GLY A 46 -0.01 18.27 -20.37
N ILE A 47 -1.07 18.53 -19.61
CA ILE A 47 -2.29 17.72 -19.52
C ILE A 47 -3.51 18.63 -19.76
N PRO A 48 -4.54 18.19 -20.52
CA PRO A 48 -5.76 18.97 -20.75
C PRO A 48 -6.44 19.37 -19.44
N ASP A 49 -6.86 20.64 -19.33
CA ASP A 49 -7.52 21.19 -18.13
C ASP A 49 -8.72 20.36 -17.64
N GLN A 50 -9.46 19.75 -18.56
CA GLN A 50 -10.62 18.90 -18.22
C GLN A 50 -10.26 17.56 -17.54
N LEU A 51 -9.00 17.11 -17.65
CA LEU A 51 -8.50 15.94 -16.93
C LEU A 51 -7.90 16.32 -15.58
N GLN A 52 -7.62 17.61 -15.35
CA GLN A 52 -7.00 18.07 -14.11
C GLN A 52 -8.03 18.01 -12.99
N ASN A 53 -7.92 17.00 -12.14
CA ASN A 53 -8.81 16.77 -11.01
C ASN A 53 -8.21 15.72 -10.07
N THR A 54 -8.89 15.49 -8.96
CA THR A 54 -8.70 14.30 -8.12
C THR A 54 -9.77 13.26 -8.49
N TYR A 55 -9.34 12.02 -8.57
CA TYR A 55 -10.17 10.86 -8.81
C TYR A 55 -9.86 9.77 -7.78
N TYR A 56 -10.79 8.85 -7.57
CA TYR A 56 -10.57 7.72 -6.67
C TYR A 56 -11.06 6.41 -7.26
N GLN A 57 -10.42 5.32 -6.88
CA GLN A 57 -10.89 3.97 -7.19
C GLN A 57 -11.02 3.17 -5.90
N TYR A 58 -12.07 2.34 -5.85
CA TYR A 58 -12.29 1.41 -4.75
C TYR A 58 -12.69 0.05 -5.31
N SER A 59 -11.99 -1.00 -4.91
CA SER A 59 -12.27 -2.38 -5.31
C SER A 59 -12.27 -3.31 -4.08
N LYS A 60 -13.22 -4.23 -4.03
CA LYS A 60 -13.33 -5.19 -2.93
C LYS A 60 -12.43 -6.39 -3.19
N SER A 61 -11.58 -6.75 -2.22
CA SER A 61 -10.84 -8.00 -2.27
C SER A 61 -11.66 -9.12 -1.66
N ASN A 62 -11.79 -10.23 -2.39
CA ASN A 62 -12.46 -11.44 -1.90
C ASN A 62 -11.53 -12.33 -1.05
N ARG A 63 -10.24 -11.98 -0.96
CA ARG A 63 -9.27 -12.69 -0.14
C ARG A 63 -9.39 -12.26 1.31
N SER A 64 -9.34 -13.21 2.24
CA SER A 64 -9.47 -12.95 3.68
C SER A 64 -8.18 -12.37 4.30
N ASP A 65 -7.06 -12.46 3.60
CA ASP A 65 -5.73 -12.03 4.02
C ASP A 65 -5.28 -10.71 3.39
N GLU A 66 -6.17 -9.99 2.70
CA GLU A 66 -5.82 -8.74 2.00
C GLU A 66 -6.83 -7.64 2.33
N SER A 67 -6.39 -6.38 2.34
CA SER A 67 -7.32 -5.23 2.39
C SER A 67 -8.07 -5.08 1.06
N ASP A 68 -9.19 -4.37 1.09
CA ASP A 68 -9.79 -3.81 -0.13
C ASP A 68 -8.82 -2.79 -0.74
N GLN A 69 -8.81 -2.70 -2.08
CA GLN A 69 -7.95 -1.75 -2.77
C GLN A 69 -8.60 -0.38 -2.76
N LEU A 70 -7.80 0.64 -2.46
CA LEU A 70 -8.23 2.02 -2.45
C LEU A 70 -7.10 2.93 -2.90
N SER A 71 -7.32 3.65 -4.00
CA SER A 71 -6.35 4.57 -4.55
C SER A 71 -6.96 5.94 -4.80
N GLU A 72 -6.13 6.97 -4.66
CA GLU A 72 -6.43 8.34 -5.06
C GLU A 72 -5.46 8.75 -6.18
N LEU A 73 -6.03 9.18 -7.30
CA LEU A 73 -5.30 9.65 -8.47
C LEU A 73 -5.45 11.15 -8.58
N THR A 74 -4.34 11.88 -8.50
CA THR A 74 -4.34 13.34 -8.69
C THR A 74 -3.65 13.68 -10.00
N ILE A 75 -4.40 14.30 -10.91
CA ILE A 75 -3.92 14.75 -12.22
C ILE A 75 -3.79 16.27 -12.18
N LYS A 76 -2.58 16.77 -12.43
CA LYS A 76 -2.28 18.21 -12.52
C LYS A 76 -1.83 18.58 -13.93
N ASP A 77 -1.29 19.79 -14.11
CA ASP A 77 -0.94 20.34 -15.41
C ASP A 77 0.20 19.59 -16.12
N ASN A 78 1.08 18.91 -15.40
CA ASN A 78 2.22 18.17 -15.95
C ASN A 78 2.53 16.81 -15.28
N GLU A 79 1.76 16.42 -14.28
CA GLU A 79 2.01 15.24 -13.45
C GLU A 79 0.73 14.46 -13.13
N ILE A 80 0.90 13.15 -12.95
CA ILE A 80 -0.11 12.21 -12.49
C ILE A 80 0.48 11.45 -11.30
N LEU A 81 -0.18 11.60 -10.15
CA LEU A 81 0.24 11.04 -8.88
C LEU A 81 -0.79 9.99 -8.44
N LEU A 82 -0.32 8.77 -8.14
CA LEU A 82 -1.15 7.68 -7.64
C LEU A 82 -0.77 7.41 -6.18
N ASN A 83 -1.72 7.57 -5.29
CA ASN A 83 -1.56 7.25 -3.87
C ASN A 83 -2.33 5.98 -3.54
N ASP A 84 -1.63 4.90 -3.21
CA ASP A 84 -2.23 3.68 -2.68
C ASP A 84 -2.44 3.85 -1.18
N LEU A 85 -3.69 4.05 -0.80
CA LEU A 85 -4.08 4.35 0.57
C LEU A 85 -4.09 3.11 1.47
N ALA A 86 -4.16 1.91 0.88
CA ALA A 86 -4.09 0.67 1.66
C ALA A 86 -2.67 0.42 2.17
N SER A 87 -1.64 0.69 1.36
CA SER A 87 -0.23 0.60 1.76
C SER A 87 0.31 1.90 2.40
N GLY A 88 -0.38 3.03 2.16
CA GLY A 88 0.05 4.36 2.59
C GLY A 88 1.33 4.80 1.88
N GLN A 89 1.50 4.38 0.62
CA GLN A 89 2.60 4.76 -0.25
C GLN A 89 2.08 5.66 -1.37
N GLU A 90 2.69 6.84 -1.50
CA GLU A 90 2.53 7.69 -2.66
C GLU A 90 3.55 7.25 -3.73
N THR A 91 3.07 7.07 -4.95
CA THR A 91 3.88 6.70 -6.11
C THR A 91 3.61 7.66 -7.26
N ASP A 92 4.67 8.28 -7.79
CA ASP A 92 4.56 9.03 -9.03
C ASP A 92 4.23 8.06 -10.15
N GLU A 93 3.09 8.26 -10.82
CA GLU A 93 2.73 7.41 -11.95
C GLU A 93 3.39 7.93 -13.23
N LEU A 94 3.27 9.24 -13.51
CA LEU A 94 3.86 9.90 -14.67
C LEU A 94 4.19 11.38 -14.39
N SER A 95 5.34 11.88 -14.85
CA SER A 95 5.77 13.28 -14.74
C SER A 95 6.30 13.84 -16.08
N ASP A 96 6.35 15.17 -16.24
CA ASP A 96 6.66 15.89 -17.50
C ASP A 96 5.81 15.38 -18.69
N VAL A 97 4.52 15.24 -18.43
CA VAL A 97 3.58 14.66 -19.37
C VAL A 97 3.29 15.61 -20.53
N SER A 98 3.18 15.04 -21.72
CA SER A 98 2.59 15.65 -22.91
C SER A 98 1.43 14.80 -23.39
N TYR A 99 0.43 15.40 -24.03
CA TYR A 99 -0.77 14.70 -24.44
C TYR A 99 -1.05 14.81 -25.94
N ARG A 100 -1.78 13.83 -26.47
CA ARG A 100 -2.41 13.89 -27.77
C ARG A 100 -3.88 13.56 -27.63
N HIS A 101 -4.74 14.48 -28.04
CA HIS A 101 -6.17 14.21 -28.14
C HIS A 101 -6.48 13.30 -29.33
N LEU A 102 -7.30 12.28 -29.08
CA LEU A 102 -7.83 11.39 -30.10
C LEU A 102 -9.24 11.86 -30.48
N LYS A 103 -10.27 11.17 -30.00
CA LYS A 103 -11.70 11.44 -30.22
C LYS A 103 -12.47 11.04 -28.96
N ASN A 104 -13.71 11.52 -28.81
CA ASN A 104 -14.60 11.14 -27.69
C ASN A 104 -13.93 11.29 -26.32
N ASN A 105 -13.32 12.46 -26.07
CA ASN A 105 -12.57 12.78 -24.84
C ASN A 105 -11.55 11.71 -24.44
N THR A 106 -10.94 11.07 -25.44
CA THR A 106 -9.85 10.11 -25.26
C THR A 106 -8.53 10.78 -25.60
N TYR A 107 -7.53 10.57 -24.75
CA TYR A 107 -6.20 11.14 -24.84
C TYR A 107 -5.16 10.03 -24.74
N VAL A 108 -3.99 10.27 -25.32
CA VAL A 108 -2.78 9.50 -25.02
C VAL A 108 -1.80 10.45 -24.37
N LEU A 109 -1.36 10.11 -23.18
CA LEU A 109 -0.31 10.79 -22.44
C LEU A 109 1.03 10.14 -22.74
N TYR A 110 2.09 10.94 -22.72
CA TYR A 110 3.45 10.52 -23.00
C TYR A 110 4.43 11.31 -22.13
N ASN A 111 5.36 10.62 -21.46
CA ASN A 111 6.36 11.24 -20.58
C ASN A 111 7.80 11.12 -21.09
N GLY A 112 8.00 10.80 -22.38
CA GLY A 112 9.32 10.50 -22.93
C GLY A 112 9.65 9.01 -22.99
N ASN A 113 8.99 8.18 -22.19
CA ASN A 113 9.23 6.73 -22.15
C ASN A 113 7.96 5.90 -22.42
N LEU A 114 6.89 6.18 -21.70
CA LEU A 114 5.65 5.40 -21.70
C LEU A 114 4.50 6.19 -22.28
N PHE A 115 3.59 5.47 -22.94
CA PHE A 115 2.30 5.94 -23.41
C PHE A 115 1.19 5.40 -22.52
N GLN A 116 0.35 6.30 -22.02
CA GLN A 116 -0.83 5.96 -21.20
C GLN A 116 -2.07 6.46 -21.89
N LYS A 117 -3.01 5.56 -22.23
CA LYS A 117 -4.29 5.99 -22.78
C LYS A 117 -5.23 6.35 -21.63
N ILE A 118 -5.95 7.46 -21.78
CA ILE A 118 -6.94 7.92 -20.82
C ILE A 118 -8.21 8.30 -21.56
N ARG A 119 -9.37 8.01 -20.97
CA ARG A 119 -10.65 8.49 -21.48
C ARG A 119 -11.49 9.09 -20.37
N LEU A 120 -11.92 10.33 -20.59
CA LEU A 120 -12.89 11.01 -19.72
C LEU A 120 -14.31 10.65 -20.19
N LEU A 121 -15.10 10.08 -19.30
CA LEU A 121 -16.48 9.69 -19.55
C LEU A 121 -17.44 10.87 -19.35
N ASP A 122 -18.67 10.72 -19.83
CA ASP A 122 -19.68 11.79 -19.78
C ASP A 122 -20.05 12.17 -18.33
N ASN A 123 -19.94 11.23 -17.39
CA ASN A 123 -20.14 11.45 -15.95
C ASN A 123 -18.89 12.00 -15.23
N GLN A 124 -17.86 12.41 -15.98
CA GLN A 124 -16.56 12.85 -15.49
C GLN A 124 -15.67 11.75 -14.88
N ASP A 125 -16.10 10.49 -14.87
CA ASP A 125 -15.22 9.39 -14.47
C ASP A 125 -14.09 9.19 -15.48
N LEU A 126 -13.00 8.63 -15.01
CA LEU A 126 -11.78 8.44 -15.77
C LEU A 126 -11.52 6.95 -16.00
N GLU A 127 -11.41 6.55 -17.26
CA GLU A 127 -10.83 5.26 -17.63
C GLU A 127 -9.32 5.46 -17.85
N LEU A 128 -8.51 4.80 -17.02
CA LEU A 128 -7.04 4.81 -17.08
C LEU A 128 -6.57 3.43 -17.57
N PHE A 129 -5.90 3.37 -18.73
CA PHE A 129 -5.49 2.12 -19.36
C PHE A 129 -4.00 1.88 -19.18
N ASP A 130 -3.58 0.62 -18.99
CA ASP A 130 -2.19 0.24 -18.72
C ASP A 130 -1.15 0.97 -19.59
N SER A 131 -0.04 1.31 -18.94
CA SER A 131 1.09 1.98 -19.60
C SER A 131 1.84 1.04 -20.53
N ASN A 132 2.28 1.57 -21.67
CA ASN A 132 2.97 0.80 -22.69
C ASN A 132 4.11 1.61 -23.31
N ASP A 133 5.22 0.96 -23.67
CA ASP A 133 6.37 1.58 -24.34
C ASP A 133 6.09 1.86 -25.84
N ASP A 134 5.16 1.13 -26.45
CA ASP A 134 4.73 1.34 -27.84
C ASP A 134 3.37 2.05 -27.92
N TYR A 135 3.32 3.10 -28.74
CA TYR A 135 2.13 3.91 -28.96
C TYR A 135 0.96 3.11 -29.56
N GLN A 136 1.21 2.19 -30.50
CA GLN A 136 0.12 1.41 -31.13
C GLN A 136 -0.46 0.38 -30.16
N THR A 137 0.38 -0.18 -29.29
CA THR A 137 -0.05 -1.05 -28.19
C THR A 137 -0.92 -0.27 -27.22
N ALA A 138 -0.47 0.89 -26.72
CA ALA A 138 -1.25 1.76 -25.83
C ALA A 138 -2.64 2.11 -26.39
N LEU A 139 -2.74 2.34 -27.70
CA LEU A 139 -4.03 2.58 -28.36
C LEU A 139 -4.98 1.38 -28.32
N LYS A 140 -4.44 0.17 -28.48
CA LYS A 140 -5.19 -1.09 -28.57
C LYS A 140 -5.49 -1.73 -27.22
N THR A 141 -4.78 -1.34 -26.16
CA THR A 141 -5.00 -1.82 -24.79
C THR A 141 -6.48 -1.68 -24.41
N LEU A 142 -7.05 -2.75 -23.85
CA LEU A 142 -8.44 -2.78 -23.39
C LEU A 142 -8.53 -2.82 -21.86
N ASP A 143 -7.49 -3.34 -21.22
CA ASP A 143 -7.35 -3.38 -19.77
C ASP A 143 -7.25 -1.95 -19.23
N LYS A 144 -8.05 -1.69 -18.21
CA LYS A 144 -8.23 -0.37 -17.65
C LYS A 144 -8.75 -0.45 -16.23
N GLU A 145 -8.40 0.58 -15.49
CA GLU A 145 -8.99 0.94 -14.21
C GLU A 145 -10.02 2.04 -14.42
N LEU A 146 -11.09 2.01 -13.63
CA LEU A 146 -12.10 3.05 -13.61
C LEU A 146 -11.94 3.84 -12.32
N TYR A 147 -11.66 5.13 -12.46
CA TYR A 147 -11.60 6.07 -11.37
C TYR A 147 -12.82 6.99 -11.40
N HIS A 148 -13.42 7.22 -10.25
CA HIS A 148 -14.57 8.08 -10.08
C HIS A 148 -14.13 9.51 -9.79
N SER A 149 -14.80 10.47 -10.41
CA SER A 149 -14.47 11.89 -10.23
C SER A 149 -14.75 12.37 -8.81
N GLY A 150 -13.82 13.17 -8.28
CA GLY A 150 -13.93 13.82 -6.98
C GLY A 150 -13.01 13.21 -5.94
N SER A 151 -13.09 13.75 -4.73
CA SER A 151 -12.28 13.28 -3.63
C SER A 151 -12.85 12.00 -3.02
N LEU A 152 -11.97 11.18 -2.45
CA LEU A 152 -12.37 9.95 -1.79
C LEU A 152 -13.43 10.19 -0.69
N PRO A 153 -14.50 9.37 -0.59
CA PRO A 153 -15.46 9.45 0.51
C PRO A 153 -14.80 9.30 1.89
N VAL A 154 -15.24 10.10 2.87
CA VAL A 154 -14.61 10.17 4.21
C VAL A 154 -14.64 8.84 4.95
N ASP A 155 -15.71 8.08 4.77
CA ASP A 155 -15.91 6.74 5.34
C ASP A 155 -14.97 5.68 4.76
N LEU A 156 -14.44 5.90 3.55
CA LEU A 156 -13.41 5.04 2.94
C LEU A 156 -11.99 5.44 3.33
N ARG A 157 -11.78 6.67 3.85
CA ARG A 157 -10.47 7.18 4.28
C ARG A 157 -10.03 6.59 5.62
N LEU A 158 -9.79 5.29 5.64
CA LEU A 158 -9.14 4.61 6.76
C LEU A 158 -7.69 4.31 6.39
N SER A 159 -6.83 4.34 7.39
CA SER A 159 -5.46 3.85 7.28
C SER A 159 -5.17 2.95 8.48
N PRO A 160 -4.55 1.77 8.34
CA PRO A 160 -4.16 0.96 9.49
C PRO A 160 -3.28 1.73 10.48
N LYS A 161 -2.43 2.61 9.96
CA LYS A 161 -1.54 3.49 10.73
C LYS A 161 -2.29 4.47 11.63
N ASP A 162 -3.56 4.77 11.33
CA ASP A 162 -4.38 5.60 12.21
C ASP A 162 -4.56 4.98 13.60
N LEU A 163 -4.35 3.67 13.76
CA LEU A 163 -4.52 2.97 15.04
C LEU A 163 -3.19 2.73 15.78
N ASP A 164 -2.04 2.92 15.12
CA ASP A 164 -0.75 2.58 15.72
C ASP A 164 -0.49 3.33 17.03
N ASN A 165 -0.05 2.58 18.03
CA ASN A 165 0.26 3.05 19.38
C ASN A 165 -0.93 3.70 20.11
N LYS A 166 -2.17 3.34 19.77
CA LYS A 166 -3.37 3.87 20.43
C LYS A 166 -4.04 2.86 21.33
N TYR A 167 -4.73 3.39 22.33
CA TYR A 167 -5.57 2.65 23.25
C TYR A 167 -7.00 3.19 23.22
N TYR A 168 -7.99 2.31 23.19
CA TYR A 168 -9.39 2.67 23.22
C TYR A 168 -10.09 1.94 24.37
N VAL A 169 -10.64 2.70 25.31
CA VAL A 169 -11.31 2.19 26.53
C VAL A 169 -12.80 1.99 26.28
N ASN A 170 -13.35 0.89 26.77
CA ASN A 170 -14.76 0.57 26.65
C ASN A 170 -15.60 1.62 27.39
N SER A 171 -16.63 2.13 26.71
CA SER A 171 -17.54 3.14 27.24
C SER A 171 -18.36 2.67 28.44
N LEU A 172 -18.61 1.36 28.56
CA LEU A 172 -19.39 0.76 29.63
C LEU A 172 -18.53 0.25 30.79
N ASP A 173 -17.24 0.00 30.53
CA ASP A 173 -16.32 -0.53 31.52
C ASP A 173 -14.93 0.10 31.35
N PHE A 174 -14.55 0.97 32.29
CA PHE A 174 -13.26 1.66 32.21
C PHE A 174 -12.06 0.74 32.50
N HIS A 175 -12.27 -0.49 32.98
CA HIS A 175 -11.21 -1.48 33.15
C HIS A 175 -10.82 -2.15 31.84
N ASP A 176 -11.73 -2.18 30.86
CA ASP A 176 -11.59 -2.85 29.58
C ASP A 176 -11.08 -1.87 28.51
N TYR A 177 -10.00 -2.23 27.83
CA TYR A 177 -9.47 -1.46 26.72
C TYR A 177 -8.85 -2.34 25.64
N ILE A 178 -8.88 -1.82 24.42
CA ILE A 178 -8.19 -2.38 23.26
C ILE A 178 -6.95 -1.54 22.98
N SER A 179 -5.85 -2.21 22.68
CA SER A 179 -4.61 -1.60 22.22
C SER A 179 -4.35 -1.99 20.78
N PHE A 180 -3.72 -1.09 20.03
CA PHE A 180 -3.36 -1.30 18.64
C PHE A 180 -1.86 -1.06 18.42
N ASN A 181 -1.14 -2.10 18.01
CA ASN A 181 0.29 -2.07 17.68
C ASN A 181 1.19 -1.35 18.71
N THR A 182 0.93 -1.55 19.99
CA THR A 182 1.69 -0.92 21.08
C THR A 182 2.91 -1.78 21.41
N GLY A 183 4.15 -1.27 21.38
CA GLY A 183 5.39 -2.07 21.47
C GLY A 183 5.56 -3.12 22.61
N TYR A 184 4.63 -3.21 23.58
CA TYR A 184 4.58 -4.28 24.59
C TYR A 184 4.17 -5.65 24.00
N ARG A 185 3.16 -5.66 23.12
CA ARG A 185 2.60 -6.80 22.36
C ARG A 185 1.88 -6.20 21.15
N ASN A 186 1.79 -6.92 20.01
CA ASN A 186 0.89 -6.50 18.91
C ASN A 186 -0.53 -6.22 19.47
N SER A 187 -1.45 -5.72 18.65
CA SER A 187 -2.82 -5.39 19.08
C SER A 187 -3.48 -6.43 20.03
N TYR A 188 -4.07 -6.00 21.15
CA TYR A 188 -4.73 -6.87 22.14
C TYR A 188 -5.89 -6.19 22.87
N GLU A 189 -6.78 -6.98 23.45
CA GLU A 189 -7.76 -6.53 24.46
C GLU A 189 -7.24 -6.87 25.85
N ALA A 190 -7.43 -5.96 26.81
CA ALA A 190 -6.99 -6.12 28.18
C ALA A 190 -8.03 -5.60 29.19
N ILE A 191 -8.15 -6.32 30.31
CA ILE A 191 -9.00 -5.98 31.44
C ILE A 191 -8.12 -5.80 32.67
N VAL A 192 -8.13 -4.61 33.26
CA VAL A 192 -7.40 -4.30 34.50
C VAL A 192 -8.12 -4.92 35.70
N GLN A 193 -7.42 -5.79 36.43
CA GLN A 193 -7.96 -6.49 37.58
C GLN A 193 -7.83 -5.67 38.86
N SER A 194 -8.59 -6.05 39.90
CA SER A 194 -8.58 -5.39 41.21
C SER A 194 -7.24 -5.45 41.97
N ASP A 195 -6.35 -6.38 41.59
CA ASP A 195 -4.98 -6.47 42.11
C ASP A 195 -3.96 -5.70 41.25
N GLY A 196 -4.44 -5.00 40.21
CA GLY A 196 -3.64 -4.24 39.25
C GLY A 196 -2.95 -5.06 38.16
N SER A 197 -3.16 -6.38 38.12
CA SER A 197 -2.74 -7.23 37.02
C SER A 197 -3.59 -6.99 35.76
N LEU A 198 -3.08 -7.43 34.60
CA LEU A 198 -3.80 -7.38 33.33
C LEU A 198 -4.24 -8.80 32.94
N GLN A 199 -5.54 -8.95 32.66
CA GLN A 199 -6.07 -10.12 31.98
C GLN A 199 -6.21 -9.80 30.50
N PHE A 200 -5.82 -10.74 29.63
CA PHE A 200 -5.86 -10.56 28.18
C PHE A 200 -6.86 -11.54 27.54
N PRO A 201 -8.15 -11.15 27.42
CA PRO A 201 -9.18 -12.02 26.85
C PRO A 201 -8.99 -12.28 25.34
N ARG A 202 -8.38 -11.34 24.58
CA ARG A 202 -8.15 -11.48 23.13
C ARG A 202 -6.79 -10.94 22.73
N TYR A 203 -6.14 -11.64 21.79
CA TYR A 203 -4.96 -11.17 21.07
C TYR A 203 -5.28 -11.10 19.59
N PHE A 204 -4.90 -10.00 18.96
CA PHE A 204 -5.11 -9.78 17.54
C PHE A 204 -3.81 -10.02 16.78
N HIS A 205 -3.95 -10.37 15.50
CA HIS A 205 -2.84 -10.33 14.57
C HIS A 205 -2.24 -8.93 14.48
N PRO A 206 -0.94 -8.82 14.15
CA PRO A 206 -0.29 -7.53 13.92
C PRO A 206 -0.91 -6.77 12.75
N GLU A 207 -1.41 -7.49 11.75
CA GLU A 207 -1.98 -6.90 10.55
C GLU A 207 -3.43 -6.46 10.80
N ILE A 208 -3.69 -5.18 10.50
CA ILE A 208 -5.03 -4.59 10.51
C ILE A 208 -5.44 -4.39 9.06
N LEU A 209 -6.48 -5.11 8.64
CA LEU A 209 -7.01 -5.02 7.28
C LEU A 209 -8.09 -3.93 7.21
N ILE A 210 -8.25 -3.33 6.03
CA ILE A 210 -9.38 -2.44 5.74
C ILE A 210 -10.32 -3.17 4.78
N LYS A 211 -11.56 -3.39 5.22
CA LYS A 211 -12.63 -3.99 4.40
C LYS A 211 -13.86 -3.11 4.45
N SER A 212 -14.33 -2.64 3.30
CA SER A 212 -15.56 -1.86 3.14
C SER A 212 -15.68 -0.69 4.13
N GLY A 213 -14.59 0.09 4.27
CA GLY A 213 -14.55 1.25 5.18
C GLY A 213 -14.54 0.88 6.66
N LYS A 214 -14.04 -0.31 7.01
CA LYS A 214 -13.93 -0.78 8.40
C LYS A 214 -12.57 -1.42 8.67
N TYR A 215 -12.11 -1.32 9.91
CA TYR A 215 -10.96 -2.07 10.37
C TYR A 215 -11.37 -3.50 10.66
N VAL A 216 -10.63 -4.46 10.13
CA VAL A 216 -10.83 -5.88 10.38
C VAL A 216 -9.55 -6.44 10.99
N LEU A 217 -9.69 -7.00 12.18
CA LEU A 217 -8.59 -7.61 12.92
C LEU A 217 -8.88 -9.10 13.08
N LYS A 218 -7.90 -9.92 12.72
CA LYS A 218 -7.94 -11.35 12.94
C LYS A 218 -7.54 -11.64 14.38
N THR A 219 -8.23 -12.58 15.01
CA THR A 219 -7.95 -13.05 16.38
C THR A 219 -8.12 -14.56 16.44
N PHE A 220 -7.34 -15.20 17.30
CA PHE A 220 -7.46 -16.62 17.56
C PHE A 220 -8.51 -16.89 18.63
N ASN A 221 -9.24 -18.00 18.50
CA ASN A 221 -9.98 -18.54 19.63
C ASN A 221 -8.99 -19.19 20.61
N LEU A 222 -8.96 -18.72 21.86
CA LEU A 222 -8.06 -19.27 22.88
C LEU A 222 -8.35 -20.75 23.20
N ASN A 223 -9.56 -21.23 22.92
CA ASN A 223 -9.97 -22.63 23.13
C ASN A 223 -9.74 -23.51 21.89
N ASP A 224 -9.51 -22.90 20.72
CA ASP A 224 -9.20 -23.59 19.46
C ASP A 224 -8.34 -22.68 18.59
N ILE A 225 -7.02 -22.79 18.77
CA ILE A 225 -6.02 -21.98 18.06
C ILE A 225 -6.05 -22.16 16.53
N THR A 226 -6.80 -23.14 16.00
CA THR A 226 -6.97 -23.34 14.56
C THR A 226 -8.15 -22.55 13.97
N ALA A 227 -9.03 -22.00 14.83
CA ALA A 227 -10.18 -21.20 14.43
C ALA A 227 -9.87 -19.70 14.56
N GLU A 228 -9.28 -19.12 13.50
CA GLU A 228 -9.18 -17.68 13.31
C GLU A 228 -10.59 -17.09 13.09
N HIS A 229 -10.90 -15.98 13.75
CA HIS A 229 -12.11 -15.21 13.51
C HIS A 229 -11.79 -13.73 13.40
N GLU A 230 -12.67 -13.00 12.73
CA GLU A 230 -12.52 -11.58 12.47
C GLU A 230 -13.34 -10.76 13.47
N VAL A 231 -12.73 -9.70 13.98
CA VAL A 231 -13.41 -8.64 14.73
C VAL A 231 -13.35 -7.37 13.89
N THR A 232 -14.50 -6.73 13.74
CA THR A 232 -14.66 -5.57 12.86
C THR A 232 -14.97 -4.33 13.68
N PHE A 233 -14.22 -3.26 13.42
CA PHE A 233 -14.44 -1.96 14.03
C PHE A 233 -14.82 -0.91 13.00
N SER A 234 -15.93 -0.21 13.24
CA SER A 234 -16.32 0.99 12.51
C SER A 234 -15.75 2.23 13.19
N LYS A 235 -15.15 3.14 12.41
CA LYS A 235 -14.70 4.46 12.90
C LYS A 235 -15.90 5.40 12.98
N ILE A 236 -16.32 5.74 14.19
CA ILE A 236 -17.45 6.68 14.43
C ILE A 236 -16.94 8.12 14.44
N SER A 237 -15.75 8.35 14.98
CA SER A 237 -15.07 9.64 14.99
C SER A 237 -13.55 9.45 15.10
N ALA A 238 -12.79 10.55 15.13
CA ALA A 238 -11.34 10.50 15.35
C ALA A 238 -10.94 9.82 16.67
N THR A 239 -11.84 9.81 17.67
CA THR A 239 -11.58 9.31 19.02
C THR A 239 -12.51 8.17 19.44
N CYS A 240 -13.36 7.67 18.54
CA CYS A 240 -14.35 6.64 18.86
C CYS A 240 -14.39 5.55 17.80
N LEU A 241 -14.23 4.32 18.25
CA LEU A 241 -14.48 3.11 17.48
C LEU A 241 -15.74 2.42 18.00
N LYS A 242 -16.41 1.67 17.14
CA LYS A 242 -17.52 0.78 17.50
C LYS A 242 -17.17 -0.64 17.09
N ASP A 243 -17.23 -1.58 18.02
CA ASP A 243 -17.24 -3.01 17.70
C ASP A 243 -18.57 -3.34 17.00
N ASP A 244 -18.50 -3.80 15.76
CA ASP A 244 -19.70 -4.03 14.96
C ASP A 244 -20.51 -5.27 15.38
N LEU A 245 -19.89 -6.23 16.06
CA LEU A 245 -20.57 -7.42 16.56
C LEU A 245 -21.32 -7.10 17.85
N THR A 246 -20.68 -6.42 18.80
CA THR A 246 -21.25 -6.15 20.14
C THR A 246 -21.98 -4.81 20.22
N ASN A 247 -21.79 -3.92 19.24
CA ASN A 247 -22.19 -2.51 19.26
C ASN A 247 -21.59 -1.70 20.43
N GLN A 248 -20.54 -2.19 21.07
CA GLN A 248 -19.84 -1.44 22.11
C GLN A 248 -19.01 -0.31 21.51
N LEU A 249 -19.02 0.83 22.20
CA LEU A 249 -18.19 1.98 21.85
C LEU A 249 -16.92 1.97 22.67
N TYR A 250 -15.80 2.25 22.01
CA TYR A 250 -14.49 2.40 22.62
C TYR A 250 -13.93 3.79 22.31
N TYR A 251 -13.45 4.48 23.35
CA TYR A 251 -12.97 5.86 23.26
C TYR A 251 -11.46 5.94 23.47
N LEU A 252 -10.79 6.74 22.64
CA LEU A 252 -9.35 6.96 22.71
C LEU A 252 -8.95 7.44 24.11
N ALA A 253 -7.93 6.79 24.68
CA ALA A 253 -7.40 7.12 26.00
C ALA A 253 -5.88 7.05 26.01
N GLU A 254 -5.27 7.87 26.87
CA GLU A 254 -3.84 7.79 27.19
C GLU A 254 -3.66 6.95 28.46
N ASN A 255 -2.73 6.01 28.47
CA ASN A 255 -2.41 5.17 29.64
C ASN A 255 -3.65 4.55 30.34
N PRO A 256 -4.47 3.75 29.63
CA PRO A 256 -5.74 3.24 30.17
C PRO A 256 -5.57 2.45 31.48
N LYS A 257 -4.45 1.72 31.63
CA LYS A 257 -4.13 0.97 32.85
C LYS A 257 -4.02 1.89 34.07
N GLU A 258 -3.18 2.93 33.99
CA GLU A 258 -2.97 3.88 35.10
C GLU A 258 -4.27 4.59 35.46
N GLN A 259 -5.07 4.97 34.45
CA GLN A 259 -6.38 5.57 34.67
C GLN A 259 -7.34 4.61 35.41
N ALA A 260 -7.34 3.33 35.04
CA ALA A 260 -8.17 2.32 35.69
C ALA A 260 -7.73 2.07 37.15
N LEU A 261 -6.42 1.90 37.40
CA LEU A 261 -5.86 1.75 38.76
C LEU A 261 -6.27 2.92 39.67
N LYS A 262 -6.10 4.15 39.16
CA LYS A 262 -6.49 5.37 39.87
C LYS A 262 -7.98 5.41 40.18
N LYS A 263 -8.84 5.05 39.21
CA LYS A 263 -10.30 4.99 39.41
C LYS A 263 -10.73 3.90 40.38
N MET A 264 -10.00 2.79 40.45
CA MET A 264 -10.19 1.73 41.44
C MET A 264 -9.65 2.09 42.83
N GLY A 265 -8.89 3.19 42.98
CA GLY A 265 -8.24 3.57 44.23
C GLY A 265 -7.03 2.69 44.57
N ILE A 266 -6.46 1.99 43.58
CA ILE A 266 -5.22 1.25 43.72
C ILE A 266 -4.10 2.26 43.58
N ALA A 267 -3.49 2.65 44.71
CA ALA A 267 -2.34 3.55 44.70
C ALA A 267 -1.18 2.88 43.95
N ASP A 268 -0.51 3.62 43.08
CA ASP A 268 0.76 3.20 42.51
C ASP A 268 1.66 2.79 43.69
N SER A 269 2.11 1.53 43.72
CA SER A 269 3.18 1.16 44.61
C SER A 269 4.35 2.05 44.24
N ILE A 270 4.60 3.10 45.02
CA ILE A 270 5.78 3.91 44.92
C ILE A 270 6.93 2.93 45.12
N THR A 271 7.58 2.53 44.03
CA THR A 271 8.90 1.93 44.11
C THR A 271 9.81 3.07 44.53
N GLU A 272 9.80 3.42 45.82
CA GLU A 272 10.90 4.17 46.40
C GLU A 272 12.12 3.28 46.23
N TYR A 273 12.88 3.58 45.17
CA TYR A 273 14.20 3.01 45.02
C TYR A 273 15.04 3.61 46.14
N HIS A 274 15.06 2.94 47.29
CA HIS A 274 16.06 3.21 48.32
C HIS A 274 17.41 2.79 47.74
N GLN A 275 18.09 3.74 47.11
CA GLN A 275 19.52 3.61 46.90
C GLN A 275 20.14 3.57 48.29
N SER A 276 20.59 2.38 48.70
CA SER A 276 21.39 2.19 49.90
C SER A 276 22.49 3.25 49.93
N LYS A 277 22.42 4.17 50.89
CA LYS A 277 23.57 5.00 51.26
C LYS A 277 24.50 4.13 52.10
N ASP A 278 25.26 3.27 51.43
CA ASP A 278 26.53 2.75 51.93
C ASP A 278 27.63 3.06 50.92
N ASN A 279 27.87 4.36 50.71
CA ASN A 279 29.18 4.83 50.29
C ASN A 279 30.12 4.78 51.49
N LYS A 280 30.76 3.63 51.69
CA LYS A 280 32.14 3.60 52.18
C LYS A 280 33.03 3.15 51.02
N GLU A 281 33.43 4.12 50.20
CA GLU A 281 34.67 4.04 49.45
C GLU A 281 35.80 3.69 50.42
N LYS A 282 36.26 2.43 50.39
CA LYS A 282 37.62 2.14 50.84
C LYS A 282 38.55 2.65 49.77
N SER A 283 38.93 3.92 49.90
CA SER A 283 40.14 4.47 49.29
C SER A 283 41.33 3.58 49.68
N LYS A 284 41.90 2.87 48.72
CA LYS A 284 43.29 2.41 48.76
C LYS A 284 44.04 3.29 47.78
N THR A 285 44.57 4.40 48.26
CA THR A 285 45.64 5.13 47.60
C THR A 285 46.90 4.27 47.62
N TYR A 286 47.42 3.94 46.43
CA TYR A 286 48.78 3.48 46.26
C TYR A 286 49.68 4.73 46.28
N ASP A 287 50.44 4.90 47.35
CA ASP A 287 51.53 5.89 47.40
C ASP A 287 52.70 5.37 46.59
N PHE A 288 53.02 6.08 45.51
CA PHE A 288 54.26 5.96 44.75
C PHE A 288 55.12 7.20 45.02
N ALA A 289 56.03 7.12 45.99
CA ALA A 289 57.29 7.87 46.10
C ALA A 289 58.01 7.37 47.37
N ASP A 290 59.04 6.53 47.26
CA ASP A 290 60.45 6.92 47.10
C ASP A 290 61.14 7.12 48.47
N ASP A 291 61.58 6.00 49.06
CA ASP A 291 62.66 5.95 50.03
C ASP A 291 63.56 4.72 49.82
N GLN A 292 64.74 5.04 49.28
CA GLN A 292 66.08 4.50 49.53
C GLN A 292 66.26 3.22 50.39
N ASP A 293 67.24 2.43 49.93
CA ASP A 293 67.98 1.36 50.60
C ASP A 293 67.22 0.01 50.65
N ASP A 294 67.74 -1.15 50.26
CA ASP A 294 68.98 -1.64 49.69
C ASP A 294 68.63 -3.06 49.14
N ASP A 295 69.62 -3.75 48.57
CA ASP A 295 69.78 -5.22 48.49
C ASP A 295 68.59 -6.13 48.04
N TYR A 296 68.69 -6.95 46.98
CA TYR A 296 69.75 -7.92 46.71
C TYR A 296 69.43 -8.68 45.40
N TYR A 297 70.48 -9.16 44.77
CA TYR A 297 70.61 -9.87 43.50
C TYR A 297 69.69 -11.08 43.20
N ASP A 298 69.67 -11.42 41.89
CA ASP A 298 69.56 -12.77 41.29
C ASP A 298 68.16 -13.43 41.34
N THR A 299 67.61 -14.05 40.28
CA THR A 299 68.25 -14.80 39.19
C THR A 299 67.22 -15.14 38.10
N TYR A 300 67.79 -15.44 36.94
CA TYR A 300 67.28 -16.04 35.70
C TYR A 300 66.25 -17.18 35.79
N ASP A 301 65.63 -17.36 34.62
CA ASP A 301 65.19 -18.62 34.01
C ASP A 301 64.07 -19.40 34.71
N ASP A 302 62.94 -19.55 34.04
CA ASP A 302 62.61 -20.83 33.42
C ASP A 302 61.31 -20.74 32.60
N PHE A 303 61.43 -21.19 31.35
CA PHE A 303 60.35 -21.60 30.47
C PHE A 303 59.58 -22.79 31.08
N ASP A 304 58.28 -22.87 30.79
CA ASP A 304 57.51 -24.07 30.37
C ASP A 304 56.03 -23.87 30.77
N LEU A 305 55.10 -23.64 29.85
CA LEU A 305 54.46 -24.64 28.98
C LEU A 305 54.09 -25.96 29.67
N ASN A 306 52.78 -26.10 29.86
CA ASN A 306 51.95 -27.30 29.80
C ASN A 306 51.87 -28.32 30.98
N GLU A 307 50.59 -28.59 31.29
CA GLU A 307 49.95 -29.88 31.62
C GLU A 307 49.79 -30.38 33.07
N GLY A 308 48.58 -30.88 33.34
CA GLY A 308 48.14 -31.77 34.44
C GLY A 308 47.27 -31.07 35.50
N ASP A 309 46.03 -31.44 35.80
CA ASP A 309 45.24 -32.68 35.61
C ASP A 309 43.78 -32.38 35.19
#